data_AF-K2BQ24-F1
#
_entry.id   AF-K2BQ24-F1
#
_cell.length_a   1.000
_cell.length_b   1.000
_cell.length_c   1.000
_cell.angle_alpha   90.00
_cell.angle_beta   90.00
_cell.angle_gamma   90.00
#
_symmetry.space_group_name_H-M   'P 1'
#
loop_
_entity.id
_entity.type
_entity.pdbx_description
1 polymer ?
#
loop_
_entity_poly.entity_id
_entity_poly.type
_entity_poly.pdbx_seq_one_letter_code
_entity_poly.pdbx_strand_id
1 'polypeptide(L)' 'MNTLTIRIDSDLKERASVQAEKLGVPLTFIIKTALINFVESPKIVIGEPQDVIVASDTQSKMDKIGELL' A
#
# COMPACT_ATOMS: atom_id res chain seq x y z
N MET A 1 -4.81 -23.69 -3.55
CA MET A 1 -4.56 -22.32 -4.04
C MET A 1 -5.87 -21.81 -4.63
N ASN A 2 -6.43 -20.73 -4.07
CA ASN A 2 -7.66 -20.15 -4.59
C ASN A 2 -7.30 -18.96 -5.47
N THR A 3 -7.92 -18.88 -6.64
CA THR A 3 -7.69 -17.80 -7.61
C THR A 3 -8.84 -16.81 -7.50
N LEU A 4 -8.52 -15.52 -7.32
CA LEU A 4 -9.49 -14.43 -7.40
C LEU A 4 -9.33 -13.72 -8.74
N THR A 5 -10.41 -13.66 -9.52
CA THR A 5 -10.45 -12.90 -10.76
C THR A 5 -11.28 -11.64 -10.55
N ILE A 6 -10.65 -10.48 -10.71
CA ILE A 6 -11.31 -9.17 -10.58
C ILE A 6 -11.46 -8.59 -11.98
N ARG A 7 -12.70 -8.26 -12.37
CA ARG A 7 -12.95 -7.45 -13.57
C ARG A 7 -12.76 -5.99 -13.21
N ILE A 8 -11.85 -5.35 -13.92
CA ILE A 8 -11.48 -3.94 -13.76
C ILE A 8 -11.39 -3.32 -15.14
N ASP A 9 -11.78 -2.05 -15.22
CA ASP A 9 -11.58 -1.22 -16.39
C ASP A 9 -10.10 -1.21 -16.81
N SER A 10 -9.82 -1.23 -18.11
CA SER A 10 -8.46 -1.35 -18.65
C SER A 10 -7.58 -0.18 -18.25
N ASP A 11 -8.12 1.03 -18.34
CA ASP A 11 -7.37 2.27 -18.13
C ASP A 11 -7.13 2.49 -16.64
N LEU A 12 -8.08 2.07 -15.80
CA LEU A 12 -7.87 2.01 -14.36
C LEU A 12 -6.78 0.99 -13.99
N LYS A 13 -6.79 -0.20 -14.60
CA LYS A 13 -5.79 -1.23 -14.34
C LYS A 13 -4.39 -0.76 -14.72
N GLU A 14 -4.25 -0.12 -15.88
CA GLU A 14 -2.96 0.39 -16.36
C GLU A 14 -2.41 1.48 -15.42
N ARG A 15 -3.23 2.49 -15.10
CA ARG A 15 -2.83 3.55 -14.17
C ARG A 15 -2.44 3.00 -12.81
N ALA A 16 -3.21 2.07 -12.25
CA ALA A 16 -2.88 1.45 -10.96
C ALA A 16 -1.57 0.63 -11.03
N SER A 17 -1.33 -0.07 -12.13
CA SER A 17 -0.09 -0.83 -12.35
C SER A 17 1.13 0.09 -12.39
N VAL A 18 1.05 1.22 -13.14
CA VAL A 18 2.13 2.21 -13.19
C VAL A 18 2.45 2.79 -11.81
N GLN A 19 1.43 3.04 -10.97
CA GLN A 19 1.67 3.53 -9.61
C GLN A 19 2.28 2.46 -8.71
N ALA A 20 1.84 1.21 -8.85
CA ALA A 20 2.42 0.08 -8.11
C ALA A 20 3.91 -0.13 -8.48
N GLU A 21 4.26 -0.01 -9.75
CA GLU A 21 5.64 -0.08 -10.25
C GLU A 21 6.52 1.04 -9.68
N LYS A 22 6.01 2.27 -9.58
CA LYS A 22 6.75 3.38 -8.94
C LYS A 22 7.09 3.10 -7.48
N LEU A 23 6.26 2.32 -6.80
CA LEU A 23 6.48 1.87 -5.43
C LEU A 23 7.32 0.59 -5.35
N GLY A 24 7.74 0.02 -6.49
CA GLY A 24 8.52 -1.22 -6.56
C GLY A 24 7.75 -2.47 -6.13
N VAL A 25 6.41 -2.41 -6.07
CA VAL A 25 5.57 -3.50 -5.57
C VAL A 25 4.58 -3.98 -6.64
N PRO A 26 4.35 -5.30 -6.78
CA PRO A 26 3.35 -5.81 -7.72
C PRO A 26 1.92 -5.41 -7.31
N LEU A 27 1.08 -5.05 -8.29
CA LEU A 27 -0.33 -4.71 -8.04
C LEU A 27 -1.10 -5.84 -7.34
N THR A 28 -0.77 -7.10 -7.62
CA THR A 28 -1.34 -8.27 -6.94
C THR A 28 -1.03 -8.31 -5.45
N PHE A 29 0.15 -7.85 -5.05
CA PHE A 29 0.55 -7.76 -3.65
C PHE A 29 -0.28 -6.70 -2.93
N ILE A 30 -0.47 -5.52 -3.54
CA ILE A 30 -1.31 -4.46 -3.01
C ILE A 30 -2.74 -4.94 -2.76
N ILE A 31 -3.35 -5.61 -3.75
CA ILE A 31 -4.71 -6.15 -3.64
C ILE A 31 -4.79 -7.18 -2.52
N LYS A 32 -3.81 -8.09 -2.42
CA LYS A 32 -3.76 -9.11 -1.38
C LYS A 32 -3.68 -8.47 0.02
N THR A 33 -2.80 -7.51 0.21
CA THR A 33 -2.63 -6.80 1.49
C THR A 33 -3.90 -6.04 1.86
N ALA A 34 -4.54 -5.36 0.91
CA ALA A 34 -5.81 -4.67 1.14
C ALA A 34 -6.92 -5.64 1.61
N LEU A 35 -7.03 -6.82 0.99
CA LEU A 35 -8.01 -7.84 1.39
C LEU A 35 -7.73 -8.41 2.78
N ILE A 36 -6.46 -8.65 3.14
CA ILE A 36 -6.07 -9.10 4.48
C ILE A 36 -6.44 -8.03 5.52
N ASN A 37 -6.05 -6.79 5.27
CA ASN A 37 -6.33 -5.68 6.17
C ASN A 37 -7.83 -5.47 6.37
N PHE A 38 -8.64 -5.66 5.32
CA PHE A 38 -10.10 -5.58 5.42
C PHE A 38 -10.70 -6.67 6.33
N VAL A 39 -10.11 -7.87 6.34
CA VAL A 39 -10.54 -8.96 7.24
C VAL A 39 -10.14 -8.67 8.68
N GLU A 40 -8.94 -8.12 8.90
CA GLU A 40 -8.43 -7.79 10.23
C GLU A 40 -9.08 -6.52 10.82
N SER A 41 -9.44 -5.57 9.96
CA SER A 41 -10.12 -4.34 10.29
C SER A 41 -11.14 -4.03 9.19
N PRO A 42 -12.46 -4.06 9.46
CA PRO A 42 -13.50 -3.87 8.43
C PRO A 42 -13.56 -2.45 7.85
N LYS A 43 -12.53 -1.61 8.10
CA LYS A 43 -12.36 -0.30 7.50
C LYS A 43 -11.43 -0.38 6.30
N ILE A 44 -11.96 -0.04 5.13
CA ILE A 44 -11.13 0.28 3.96
C ILE A 44 -10.66 1.73 4.13
N VAL A 45 -9.38 1.93 4.43
CA VAL A 45 -8.78 3.28 4.51
C VAL A 45 -8.42 3.72 3.10
N ILE A 46 -9.16 4.68 2.55
CA ILE A 46 -8.88 5.32 1.25
C ILE A 46 -8.59 6.80 1.51
N GLY A 47 -7.34 7.22 1.39
CA GLY A 47 -6.96 8.63 1.34
C GLY A 47 -6.98 9.40 2.66
N GLU A 48 -7.18 8.77 3.81
CA GLU A 48 -6.94 9.45 5.09
C GLU A 48 -5.45 9.37 5.44
N PRO A 49 -4.78 10.51 5.75
CA PRO A 49 -3.44 10.47 6.31
C PRO A 49 -3.52 9.68 7.62
N GLN A 50 -2.91 8.51 7.62
CA GLN A 50 -2.78 7.74 8.83
C GLN A 50 -1.60 8.34 9.59
N ASP A 51 -1.85 8.88 10.79
CA ASP A 51 -0.78 9.21 11.71
C ASP A 51 -0.11 7.89 12.11
N VAL A 52 0.97 7.56 11.41
CA VAL A 52 1.82 6.42 11.77
C VAL A 52 2.55 6.83 13.04
N ILE A 53 2.04 6.40 14.18
CA ILE A 53 2.75 6.54 15.46
C ILE A 53 3.91 5.56 15.43
N VAL A 54 5.06 6.02 14.92
CA VAL A 54 6.29 5.24 14.91
C VAL A 54 6.94 5.31 16.29
N ALA A 55 7.44 4.17 16.77
CA ALA A 55 8.26 4.15 17.97
C ALA A 55 9.47 5.10 17.79
N SER A 56 9.87 5.76 18.87
CA SER A 56 10.87 6.84 18.86
C SER A 56 12.22 6.42 18.26
N ASP A 57 12.59 5.15 18.40
CA ASP A 57 13.78 4.55 17.83
C ASP A 57 13.74 4.45 16.29
N THR A 58 12.54 4.28 15.73
CA THR A 58 12.29 4.14 14.30
C THR A 58 12.15 5.52 13.65
N GLN A 59 11.50 6.47 14.32
CA GLN A 59 11.43 7.87 13.88
C GLN A 59 12.85 8.46 13.75
N SER A 60 13.72 8.25 14.73
CA SER A 60 15.11 8.75 14.70
C SER A 60 15.93 8.19 13.52
N LYS A 61 15.64 6.96 13.07
CA LYS A 61 16.28 6.38 11.88
C LYS A 61 15.74 6.99 10.59
N MET A 62 14.44 7.28 10.54
CA MET A 62 13.81 7.93 9.39
C MET A 62 14.28 9.37 9.22
N ASP A 63 14.41 10.12 10.31
CA ASP A 63 14.91 11.51 10.28
C ASP A 63 16.34 11.57 9.73
N LYS A 64 17.22 10.64 10.13
CA LYS A 64 18.59 10.53 9.58
C LYS A 64 18.63 10.25 8.08
N ILE A 65 17.66 9.51 7.55
CA ILE A 65 17.56 9.26 6.11
C ILE A 65 17.06 10.53 5.39
N GLY A 66 16.14 11.27 6.00
CA GLY A 66 15.63 12.53 5.48
C GLY A 66 16.69 13.65 5.42
N GLU A 67 17.63 13.69 6.37
CA GLU A 67 18.75 14.66 6.35
C GLU A 67 19.83 14.35 5.31
N LEU A 68 19.85 13.14 4.75
CA LEU A 68 20.82 12.71 3.74
C LEU A 68 20.35 12.91 2.29
N LEU A 69 19.09 13.35 2.09
CA LEU A 69 18.47 13.65 0.80
C LEU A 69 18.33 15.16 0.60
#